data_AF-A0A453DGS4-F1
#
_entry.id   AF-A0A453DGS4-F1
#
_cell.length_a   1.000
_cell.length_b   1.000
_cell.length_c   1.000
_cell.angle_alpha   90.00
_cell.angle_beta   90.00
_cell.angle_gamma   90.00
#
_symmetry.space_group_name_H-M   'P 1'
#
loop_
_entity.id
_entity.type
_entity.pdbx_description
1 polymer ?
#
loop_
_entity_poly.entity_id
_entity_poly.type
_entity_poly.pdbx_seq_one_letter_code
_entity_poly.pdbx_strand_id
1 'polypeptide(L)'
;EPLPFSVTGRLPTLVELENYALDQWECFLLQLINSSQVEKGTTFSSSMMKTFQRGLLSSRDGEAAKLSENGFQFLLMETNAQLWYIMREYISSAEERGVDPTDLISFLLELSFHTQGAAYSLSTLTEVQRVAIMDLMELGLVKLQQVKL
;
A
#
# COMPACT_ATOMS: atom_id res chain seq x y z
N GLU A 1 10.97 5.43 -17.85
CA GLU A 1 12.11 6.38 -17.73
C GLU A 1 11.76 7.45 -16.71
N PRO A 2 12.70 7.89 -15.86
CA PRO A 2 12.49 8.99 -14.93
C PRO A 2 12.08 10.28 -15.64
N LEU A 3 11.18 11.04 -15.03
CA LEU A 3 10.81 12.36 -15.50
C LEU A 3 11.98 13.36 -15.31
N PRO A 4 12.18 14.28 -16.27
CA PRO A 4 13.20 15.31 -16.14
C PRO A 4 12.83 16.32 -15.04
N PHE A 5 13.85 16.89 -14.39
CA PHE A 5 13.69 17.85 -13.30
C PHE A 5 12.83 19.07 -13.66
N SER A 6 12.82 19.47 -14.94
CA SER A 6 12.00 20.57 -15.46
C SER A 6 10.49 20.35 -15.30
N VAL A 7 10.04 19.09 -15.20
CA VAL A 7 8.63 18.71 -15.05
C VAL A 7 8.27 18.46 -13.59
N THR A 8 9.21 17.96 -12.79
CA THR A 8 8.95 17.48 -11.42
C THR A 8 9.07 18.57 -10.36
N GLY A 9 9.83 19.63 -10.64
CA GLY A 9 10.22 20.61 -9.63
C GLY A 9 11.09 19.98 -8.53
N ARG A 10 10.96 20.45 -7.28
CA ARG A 10 11.69 19.88 -6.13
C ARG A 10 11.21 18.45 -5.85
N LEU A 11 12.11 17.48 -5.99
CA LEU A 11 11.89 16.12 -5.53
C LEU A 11 12.11 16.02 -4.01
N PRO A 12 11.34 15.17 -3.31
CA PRO A 12 11.63 14.82 -1.92
C PRO A 12 13.03 14.20 -1.78
N THR A 13 13.71 14.50 -0.68
CA THR A 13 14.96 13.82 -0.32
C THR A 13 14.68 12.37 0.08
N LEU A 14 15.71 11.52 0.07
CA LEU A 14 15.57 10.12 0.51
C LEU A 14 15.04 10.02 1.95
N VAL A 15 15.52 10.90 2.84
CA VAL A 15 15.05 10.96 4.24
C VAL A 15 13.56 11.35 4.32
N GLU A 16 13.11 12.30 3.49
CA GLU A 16 11.68 12.67 3.42
C GLU A 16 10.80 11.53 2.86
N LEU A 17 11.36 10.66 2.00
CA LEU A 17 10.67 9.47 1.50
C LEU A 17 10.62 8.37 2.55
N GLU A 18 11.72 8.14 3.28
CA GLU A 18 11.79 7.15 4.36
C GLU A 18 10.81 7.50 5.49
N ASN A 19 10.80 8.75 5.95
CA ASN A 19 9.85 9.21 6.96
C ASN A 19 8.40 9.06 6.49
N TYR A 20 8.12 9.42 5.24
CA TYR A 20 6.79 9.23 4.65
C TYR A 20 6.37 7.76 4.64
N ALA A 21 7.27 6.84 4.24
CA ALA A 21 6.97 5.41 4.19
C ALA A 21 6.67 4.86 5.59
N LEU A 22 7.47 5.24 6.60
CA LEU A 22 7.27 4.82 7.99
C LEU A 22 5.95 5.35 8.57
N ASP A 23 5.69 6.66 8.44
CA ASP A 23 4.47 7.28 8.95
C ASP A 23 3.22 6.64 8.32
N GLN A 24 3.28 6.40 7.01
CA GLN A 24 2.15 5.84 6.27
C GLN A 24 1.94 4.36 6.59
N TRP A 25 3.01 3.59 6.77
CA TRP A 25 2.94 2.20 7.23
C TRP A 25 2.35 2.10 8.64
N GLU A 26 2.74 2.97 9.57
CA GLU A 26 2.16 3.01 10.91
C GLU A 26 0.66 3.33 10.87
N CYS A 27 0.26 4.32 10.06
CA CYS A 27 -1.14 4.63 9.84
C CYS A 27 -1.91 3.43 9.29
N PHE A 28 -1.36 2.74 8.28
CA PHE A 28 -1.95 1.53 7.72
C PHE A 28 -2.16 0.45 8.77
N LEU A 29 -1.14 0.13 9.57
CA LEU A 29 -1.23 -0.89 10.62
C LEU A 29 -2.29 -0.54 11.68
N LEU A 30 -2.35 0.73 12.10
CA LEU A 30 -3.36 1.19 13.06
C LEU A 30 -4.78 1.03 12.51
N GLN A 31 -5.01 1.40 11.25
CA GLN A 31 -6.31 1.20 10.61
C GLN A 31 -6.67 -0.28 10.45
N LEU A 32 -5.68 -1.10 10.11
CA LEU A 32 -5.82 -2.53 9.88
C LEU A 32 -6.37 -3.25 11.12
N ILE A 33 -5.87 -2.88 12.30
CA ILE A 33 -6.26 -3.50 13.57
C ILE A 33 -7.42 -2.80 14.28
N ASN A 34 -7.69 -1.53 13.96
CA ASN A 34 -8.65 -0.71 14.67
C ASN A 34 -9.53 0.13 13.73
N SER A 35 -10.34 -0.55 12.92
CA SER A 35 -11.21 0.08 11.92
C SER A 35 -12.30 0.99 12.47
N SER A 36 -12.60 0.91 13.78
CA SER A 36 -13.64 1.72 14.44
C SER A 36 -13.16 3.05 15.01
N GLN A 37 -11.84 3.32 15.03
CA GLN A 37 -11.25 4.47 15.75
C GLN A 37 -10.48 5.45 14.84
N VAL A 38 -10.59 5.34 13.51
CA VAL A 38 -9.78 6.19 12.63
C VAL A 38 -10.51 7.50 12.30
N GLU A 39 -10.26 8.51 13.14
CA GLU A 39 -10.71 9.90 12.90
C GLU A 39 -9.76 10.71 11.98
N LYS A 40 -8.62 10.15 11.56
CA LYS A 40 -7.66 10.85 10.69
C LYS A 40 -7.92 10.51 9.23
N GLY A 41 -8.19 11.55 8.43
CA GLY A 41 -8.60 11.53 7.01
C GLY A 41 -7.66 10.87 6.00
N THR A 42 -7.22 9.66 6.29
CA THR A 42 -6.55 8.72 5.39
C THR A 42 -7.62 7.71 4.97
N THR A 43 -8.17 7.90 3.78
CA THR A 43 -9.19 7.02 3.21
C THR A 43 -8.50 5.85 2.56
N PHE A 44 -8.23 4.79 3.31
CA PHE A 44 -7.77 3.53 2.71
C PHE A 44 -8.91 2.86 1.96
N SER A 45 -8.59 2.16 0.87
CA SER A 45 -9.56 1.39 0.12
C SER A 45 -10.26 0.37 1.02
N SER A 46 -11.58 0.53 1.20
CA SER A 46 -12.38 -0.38 2.03
C SER A 46 -12.32 -1.84 1.55
N SER A 47 -12.10 -2.05 0.26
CA SER A 47 -11.92 -3.39 -0.31
C SER A 47 -10.59 -4.00 0.11
N MET A 48 -9.50 -3.24 0.00
CA MET A 48 -8.16 -3.68 0.39
C MET A 48 -8.07 -3.97 1.89
N MET A 49 -8.68 -3.10 2.71
CA MET A 49 -8.72 -3.30 4.16
C MET A 49 -9.44 -4.61 4.54
N LYS A 50 -10.58 -4.90 3.88
CA LYS A 50 -11.30 -6.16 4.09
C LYS A 50 -10.49 -7.40 3.70
N THR A 51 -9.70 -7.32 2.64
CA THR A 51 -8.78 -8.40 2.25
C THR A 51 -7.83 -8.73 3.39
N PHE A 52 -7.09 -7.73 3.88
CA PHE A 52 -6.07 -7.96 4.91
C PHE A 52 -6.68 -8.32 6.28
N GLN A 53 -7.86 -7.79 6.61
CA GLN A 53 -8.53 -8.10 7.86
C GLN A 53 -9.02 -9.56 7.94
N ARG A 54 -9.30 -10.22 6.81
CA ARG A 54 -9.86 -11.58 6.79
C ARG A 54 -8.95 -12.62 7.49
N GLY A 55 -7.63 -12.45 7.37
CA GLY A 55 -6.64 -13.34 7.99
C GLY A 55 -6.13 -12.87 9.35
N LEU A 56 -6.34 -11.59 9.68
CA LEU A 56 -5.75 -10.94 10.86
C LEU A 56 -6.76 -10.68 11.98
N LEU A 57 -8.03 -10.47 11.63
CA LEU A 57 -9.10 -10.23 12.57
C LEU A 57 -10.07 -11.40 12.62
N SER A 58 -10.57 -11.67 13.81
CA SER A 58 -11.69 -12.57 14.06
C SER A 58 -12.91 -11.75 14.44
N SER A 59 -14.05 -12.04 13.82
CA SER A 59 -15.35 -11.52 14.23
C SER A 59 -16.26 -12.70 14.53
N ARG A 60 -16.88 -12.67 15.72
CA ARG A 60 -18.02 -13.54 16.06
C ARG A 60 -19.28 -12.69 15.93
N ASP A 61 -20.38 -13.31 15.53
CA ASP A 61 -21.65 -12.63 15.31
C ASP A 61 -22.01 -11.73 16.52
N GLY A 62 -22.09 -10.42 16.27
CA GLY A 62 -22.46 -9.40 17.26
C GLY A 62 -21.31 -8.80 18.09
N GLU A 63 -20.07 -9.26 17.94
CA GLU A 63 -18.90 -8.67 18.61
C GLU A 63 -18.07 -7.78 17.67
N ALA A 64 -17.45 -6.74 18.24
CA ALA A 64 -16.42 -5.97 17.55
C ALA A 64 -15.28 -6.90 17.11
N ALA A 65 -14.72 -6.65 15.92
CA ALA A 65 -13.60 -7.43 15.41
C ALA A 65 -12.42 -7.38 16.39
N LYS A 66 -11.84 -8.55 16.69
CA LYS A 66 -10.70 -8.71 17.59
C LYS A 66 -9.53 -9.31 16.83
N LEU A 67 -8.30 -8.92 17.20
CA LEU A 67 -7.09 -9.55 16.67
C LEU A 67 -7.14 -11.06 16.87
N SER A 68 -6.96 -11.79 15.77
CA SER A 68 -6.76 -13.24 15.80
C SER A 68 -5.33 -13.57 16.26
N GLU A 69 -5.03 -14.84 16.50
CA GLU A 69 -3.67 -15.30 16.78
C GLU A 69 -2.69 -14.92 15.66
N ASN A 70 -3.10 -15.11 14.40
CA ASN A 70 -2.33 -14.68 13.23
C ASN A 70 -2.15 -13.16 13.19
N GLY A 71 -3.17 -12.41 13.61
CA GLY A 71 -3.11 -10.95 13.75
C GLY A 71 -2.05 -10.51 14.76
N PHE A 72 -1.99 -11.16 15.92
CA PHE A 72 -0.95 -10.90 16.92
C PHE A 72 0.44 -11.28 16.41
N GLN A 73 0.58 -12.43 15.76
CA GLN A 73 1.86 -12.84 15.17
C GLN A 73 2.33 -11.84 14.12
N PHE A 74 1.44 -11.40 13.22
CA PHE A 74 1.73 -10.40 12.21
C PHE A 74 2.27 -9.09 12.82
N LEU A 75 1.64 -8.58 13.88
CA LEU A 75 2.10 -7.37 14.56
C LEU A 75 3.49 -7.50 15.21
N LEU A 76 3.91 -8.72 15.55
CA LEU A 76 5.22 -8.99 16.17
C LEU A 76 6.34 -9.25 15.16
N MET A 77 6.02 -9.42 13.88
CA MET A 77 7.00 -9.60 12.81
C MET A 77 7.78 -8.31 12.56
N GLU A 78 9.01 -8.44 12.05
CA GLU A 78 9.75 -7.30 11.51
C GLU A 78 9.03 -6.68 10.30
N THR A 79 9.22 -5.38 10.08
CA THR A 79 8.54 -4.61 9.02
C THR A 79 8.68 -5.24 7.64
N ASN A 80 9.85 -5.79 7.31
CA ASN A 80 10.06 -6.44 6.01
C ASN A 80 9.17 -7.67 5.83
N ALA A 81 9.04 -8.50 6.88
CA ALA A 81 8.21 -9.69 6.83
C ALA A 81 6.70 -9.35 6.83
N GLN A 82 6.30 -8.30 7.57
CA GLN A 82 4.94 -7.76 7.48
C GLN A 82 4.61 -7.28 6.06
N LEU A 83 5.53 -6.55 5.42
CA LEU A 83 5.35 -6.08 4.06
C LEU A 83 5.18 -7.24 3.08
N TRP A 84 6.02 -8.28 3.17
CA TRP A 84 5.88 -9.47 2.32
C TRP A 84 4.55 -10.21 2.54
N TYR A 85 4.07 -10.28 3.78
CA TYR A 85 2.76 -10.83 4.08
C TYR A 85 1.64 -10.04 3.37
N ILE A 86 1.63 -8.72 3.54
CA ILE A 86 0.65 -7.83 2.90
C ILE A 86 0.72 -7.93 1.36
N MET A 87 1.92 -7.93 0.78
CA MET A 87 2.10 -8.06 -0.66
C MET A 87 1.58 -9.39 -1.20
N ARG A 88 1.79 -10.50 -0.47
CA ARG A 88 1.24 -11.80 -0.87
C ARG A 88 -0.28 -11.82 -0.84
N GLU A 89 -0.90 -11.28 0.21
CA GLU A 89 -2.38 -11.19 0.29
C GLU A 89 -2.95 -10.27 -0.79
N TYR A 90 -2.24 -9.17 -1.12
CA TYR A 90 -2.65 -8.25 -2.18
C TYR A 90 -2.65 -8.91 -3.57
N ILE A 91 -1.62 -9.70 -3.86
CA ILE A 91 -1.52 -10.48 -5.11
C ILE A 91 -2.56 -11.61 -5.14
N SER A 92 -2.72 -12.33 -4.02
CA SER A 92 -3.63 -13.48 -3.93
C SER A 92 -5.11 -13.07 -4.06
N SER A 93 -5.44 -11.82 -3.73
CA SER A 93 -6.78 -11.23 -3.90
C SER A 93 -6.97 -10.49 -5.22
N ALA A 94 -6.01 -10.55 -6.16
CA ALA A 94 -6.11 -9.86 -7.45
C ALA A 94 -7.32 -10.36 -8.28
N GLU A 95 -7.56 -11.67 -8.29
CA GLU A 95 -8.67 -12.28 -9.04
C GLU A 95 -10.04 -11.82 -8.51
N GLU A 96 -10.19 -11.59 -7.20
CA GLU A 96 -11.41 -11.05 -6.59
C GLU A 96 -11.75 -9.64 -7.13
N ARG A 97 -10.74 -8.93 -7.62
CA ARG A 97 -10.85 -7.59 -8.23
C ARG A 97 -10.90 -7.64 -9.77
N GLY A 98 -10.89 -8.83 -10.37
CA GLY A 98 -10.86 -9.01 -11.83
C GLY A 98 -9.50 -8.67 -12.45
N VAL A 99 -8.42 -8.74 -11.68
CA VAL A 99 -7.04 -8.47 -12.14
C VAL A 99 -6.30 -9.80 -12.27
N ASP A 100 -5.60 -10.01 -13.40
CA ASP A 100 -4.71 -11.16 -13.58
C ASP A 100 -3.51 -11.04 -12.61
N PRO A 101 -3.29 -12.02 -11.70
CA PRO A 101 -2.15 -12.01 -10.79
C PRO A 101 -0.80 -11.93 -11.51
N THR A 102 -0.68 -12.50 -12.71
CA THR A 102 0.55 -12.50 -13.51
C THR A 102 0.89 -11.08 -13.99
N ASP A 103 -0.12 -10.35 -14.47
CA ASP A 103 0.04 -8.95 -14.89
C ASP A 103 0.41 -8.07 -13.71
N LEU A 104 -0.23 -8.29 -12.55
CA LEU A 104 0.08 -7.56 -11.33
C LEU A 104 1.51 -7.84 -10.84
N ILE A 105 1.95 -9.11 -10.81
CA ILE A 105 3.33 -9.48 -10.44
C ILE A 105 4.32 -8.84 -11.41
N SER A 106 4.04 -8.90 -12.71
CA SER A 106 4.91 -8.29 -13.74
C SER A 106 5.08 -6.80 -13.50
N PHE A 107 4.00 -6.09 -13.17
CA PHE A 107 4.05 -4.67 -12.83
C PHE A 107 4.82 -4.39 -11.54
N LEU A 108 4.61 -5.18 -10.47
CA LEU A 108 5.35 -5.02 -9.21
C LEU A 108 6.86 -5.26 -9.40
N LEU A 109 7.23 -6.24 -10.23
CA LEU A 109 8.62 -6.48 -10.61
C LEU A 109 9.19 -5.31 -11.42
N GLU A 110 8.43 -4.75 -12.36
CA GLU A 110 8.84 -3.55 -13.10
C GLU A 110 9.13 -2.37 -12.14
N LEU A 111 8.25 -2.15 -11.16
CA LEU A 111 8.44 -1.12 -10.12
C LEU A 111 9.71 -1.36 -9.29
N SER A 112 10.07 -2.62 -9.04
CA SER A 112 11.29 -2.95 -8.27
C SER A 112 12.59 -2.50 -8.95
N PHE A 113 12.58 -2.29 -10.28
CA PHE A 113 13.73 -1.77 -11.03
C PHE A 113 13.80 -0.24 -11.06
N HIS A 114 12.81 0.46 -10.50
CA HIS A 114 12.80 1.91 -10.44
C HIS A 114 13.82 2.43 -9.43
N THR A 115 14.53 3.49 -9.80
CA THR A 115 15.46 4.17 -8.89
C THR A 115 14.70 4.92 -7.80
N GLN A 116 15.03 4.64 -6.54
CA GLN A 116 14.50 5.37 -5.39
C GLN A 116 14.82 6.88 -5.50
N GLY A 117 13.83 7.72 -5.21
CA GLY A 117 13.98 9.18 -5.28
C GLY A 117 13.78 9.79 -6.67
N ALA A 118 13.65 8.98 -7.72
CA ALA A 118 13.26 9.45 -9.04
C ALA A 118 11.73 9.54 -9.18
N ALA A 119 11.24 10.48 -9.98
CA ALA A 119 9.83 10.61 -10.30
C ALA A 119 9.51 9.95 -11.65
N TYR A 120 8.32 9.37 -11.77
CA TYR A 120 7.87 8.65 -12.95
C TYR A 120 6.47 9.10 -13.33
N SER A 121 6.16 9.09 -14.63
CA SER A 121 4.84 9.49 -15.12
C SER A 121 3.82 8.38 -14.91
N LEU A 122 2.61 8.76 -14.47
CA LEU A 122 1.45 7.87 -14.44
C LEU A 122 0.69 7.85 -15.77
N SER A 123 1.05 8.73 -16.73
CA SER A 123 0.29 8.91 -17.98
C SER A 123 0.20 7.64 -18.82
N THR A 124 1.24 6.82 -18.82
CA THR A 124 1.34 5.59 -19.62
C THR A 124 0.78 4.36 -18.92
N LEU A 125 0.40 4.48 -17.64
CA LEU A 125 -0.14 3.36 -16.88
C LEU A 125 -1.57 3.05 -17.28
N THR A 126 -1.87 1.76 -17.40
CA THR A 126 -3.22 1.24 -17.53
C THR A 126 -4.05 1.53 -16.27
N GLU A 127 -5.37 1.42 -16.36
CA GLU A 127 -6.24 1.66 -15.20
C GLU A 127 -5.91 0.71 -14.02
N VAL A 128 -5.65 -0.56 -14.32
CA VAL A 128 -5.25 -1.56 -13.31
C VAL A 128 -3.94 -1.16 -12.62
N GLN A 129 -2.95 -0.72 -13.38
CA GLN A 129 -1.67 -0.25 -12.82
C GLN A 129 -1.84 1.02 -11.99
N ARG A 130 -2.73 1.94 -12.38
CA ARG A 130 -3.03 3.15 -11.60
C ARG A 130 -3.67 2.80 -10.27
N VAL A 131 -4.64 1.88 -10.25
CA VAL A 131 -5.23 1.37 -9.02
C VAL A 131 -4.15 0.74 -8.13
N ALA A 132 -3.28 -0.09 -8.69
CA ALA A 132 -2.17 -0.67 -7.94
C ALA A 132 -1.22 0.40 -7.36
N ILE A 133 -0.92 1.47 -8.10
CA ILE A 133 -0.13 2.59 -7.57
C ILE A 133 -0.84 3.31 -6.42
N MET A 134 -2.17 3.48 -6.49
CA MET A 134 -2.93 4.07 -5.38
C MET A 134 -2.87 3.17 -4.13
N ASP A 135 -3.05 1.87 -4.30
CA ASP A 135 -2.95 0.89 -3.19
C ASP A 135 -1.53 0.90 -2.58
N LEU A 136 -0.48 0.89 -3.41
CA LEU A 136 0.91 0.99 -2.95
C LEU A 136 1.23 2.32 -2.26
N MET A 137 0.58 3.42 -2.68
CA MET A 137 0.69 4.71 -2.00
C MET A 137 0.04 4.67 -0.61
N GLU A 138 -1.12 4.02 -0.49
CA GLU A 138 -1.76 3.81 0.81
C GLU A 138 -0.86 2.99 1.76
N LEU A 139 -0.08 2.05 1.23
CA LEU A 139 0.92 1.29 1.99
C LEU A 139 2.23 2.06 2.25
N GLY A 140 2.39 3.29 1.74
CA GLY A 140 3.61 4.08 1.89
C GLY A 140 4.77 3.65 0.98
N LEU A 141 4.52 2.74 0.03
CA LEU A 141 5.54 2.22 -0.91
C LEU A 141 5.74 3.14 -2.11
N VAL A 142 4.75 3.98 -2.42
CA VAL A 142 4.82 4.99 -3.48
C VAL A 142 4.38 6.34 -2.92
N LYS A 143 5.12 7.41 -3.20
CA LYS A 143 4.69 8.77 -2.88
C LYS A 143 4.17 9.46 -4.13
N LEU A 144 2.89 9.84 -4.14
CA LEU A 144 2.36 10.66 -5.21
C LEU A 144 2.79 12.11 -5.05
N GLN A 145 3.30 12.70 -6.14
CA GLN A 145 3.61 14.11 -6.21
C GLN A 145 2.53 14.83 -7.00
N GLN A 146 1.79 15.71 -6.34
CA GLN A 146 0.91 16.66 -7.01
C GLN A 146 1.80 17.68 -7.73
N VAL A 147 1.88 17.58 -9.06
CA VAL A 147 2.50 18.64 -9.87
C VAL A 147 1.51 19.82 -9.84
N LYS A 148 1.86 20.88 -9.10
CA LYS A 148 1.15 22.16 -9.23
C LYS A 148 1.45 22.68 -10.63
N LEU A 149 0.49 22.54 -11.53
CA LEU A 149 0.44 23.27 -12.81
C LEU A 149 0.20 24.76 -12.54
#